data_AF-A0A848DIP6-F1
#
_entry.id   AF-A0A848DIP6-F1
#
_cell.length_a   1.000
_cell.length_b   1.000
_cell.length_c   1.000
_cell.angle_alpha   90.00
_cell.angle_beta   90.00
_cell.angle_gamma   90.00
#
_symmetry.space_group_name_H-M   'P 1'
#
loop_
_entity.id
_entity.type
_entity.pdbx_description
1 polymer ?
#
loop_
_entity_poly.entity_id
_entity_poly.type
_entity_poly.pdbx_seq_one_letter_code
_entity_poly.pdbx_strand_id
1 'polypeptide(L)' 'MSYQITSYWTCTPCQVEGRDPEHEPNCWNCGGPVTVTARPVVTEIHVAPYADAA' A
#
# COMPACT_ATOMS: atom_id res chain seq x y z
N MET A 1 -9.67 -11.52 12.60
CA MET A 1 -8.49 -10.67 12.32
C MET A 1 -8.02 -11.00 10.93
N SER A 2 -8.13 -10.07 9.98
CA SER A 2 -7.51 -10.18 8.66
C SER A 2 -6.15 -9.47 8.69
N TYR A 3 -5.19 -10.05 7.99
CA TYR A 3 -3.90 -9.42 7.74
C TYR A 3 -3.64 -9.44 6.23
N GLN A 4 -2.99 -8.40 5.73
CA GLN A 4 -2.57 -8.29 4.34
C GLN A 4 -1.08 -7.95 4.29
N ILE A 5 -0.36 -8.50 3.31
CA ILE A 5 1.01 -8.07 3.04
C ILE A 5 0.92 -6.88 2.09
N THR A 6 1.61 -5.79 2.42
CA THR A 6 1.63 -4.58 1.59
C THR A 6 3.05 -4.29 1.15
N SER A 7 3.27 -4.13 -0.15
CA SER A 7 4.53 -3.70 -0.71
C SER A 7 4.67 -2.19 -0.58
N TYR A 8 5.75 -1.72 0.03
CA TYR A 8 6.15 -0.32 0.03
C TYR A 8 7.26 -0.15 -0.99
N TRP A 9 7.24 0.92 -1.77
CA TRP A 9 8.15 1.07 -2.90
C TRP A 9 8.45 2.53 -3.22
N THR A 10 9.55 2.72 -3.97
CA THR A 10 9.94 4.02 -4.53
C THR A 10 10.12 3.92 -6.04
N CYS A 11 9.81 5.01 -6.76
CA CYS A 11 10.02 5.13 -8.20
C CYS A 11 11.06 6.24 -8.47
N THR A 12 12.29 5.86 -8.79
CA THR A 12 13.38 6.83 -9.05
C THR A 12 13.09 7.78 -10.22
N PRO A 13 12.53 7.34 -11.37
CA PRO A 13 12.20 8.28 -12.45
C PRO A 13 11.20 9.37 -12.04
N CYS A 14 10.20 9.01 -11.24
CA CYS A 14 9.15 9.94 -10.83
C CYS A 14 9.43 10.64 -9.50
N GLN A 15 10.40 10.17 -8.71
CA GLN A 15 10.68 10.64 -7.35
C GLN A 15 9.44 10.59 -6.44
N VAL A 16 8.63 9.53 -6.58
CA VAL A 16 7.45 9.27 -5.75
C VAL A 16 7.58 7.94 -5.02
N GLU A 17 6.84 7.83 -3.93
CA GLU A 17 6.70 6.61 -3.14
C GLU A 17 5.25 6.10 -3.24
N GLY A 18 5.06 4.84 -2.90
CA GLY A 18 3.73 4.25 -2.87
C GLY A 18 3.66 2.97 -2.06
N ARG A 19 2.44 2.47 -1.93
CA ARG A 19 2.17 1.19 -1.28
C ARG A 19 1.01 0.49 -1.96
N ASP A 20 1.15 -0.81 -2.19
CA ASP A 20 0.15 -1.63 -2.87
C ASP A 20 0.03 -3.01 -2.21
N PRO A 21 -1.16 -3.62 -2.20
CA PRO A 21 -1.33 -5.01 -1.76
C PRO A 21 -0.67 -6.01 -2.72
N GLU A 22 -0.32 -5.58 -3.95
CA GLU A 22 0.31 -6.43 -4.94
C GLU A 22 1.77 -6.75 -4.62
N HIS A 23 2.19 -7.96 -5.00
CA HIS A 23 3.57 -8.40 -4.79
C HIS A 23 4.54 -7.70 -5.75
N GLU A 24 4.12 -7.39 -6.97
CA GLU A 24 4.97 -6.78 -7.99
C GLU A 24 4.32 -5.48 -8.48
N PRO A 25 4.42 -4.39 -7.68
CA PRO A 25 3.75 -3.14 -8.01
C PRO A 25 4.44 -2.39 -9.15
N ASN A 26 3.66 -1.56 -9.82
CA ASN A 26 4.13 -0.58 -10.79
C ASN A 26 3.87 0.84 -10.27
N CYS A 27 4.64 1.81 -10.75
CA CYS A 27 4.46 3.19 -10.35
C CYS A 27 3.08 3.71 -10.80
N TRP A 28 2.26 4.20 -9.86
CA TRP A 28 0.94 4.76 -10.17
C TRP A 28 1.01 5.98 -11.12
N ASN A 29 2.14 6.67 -11.18
CA ASN A 29 2.29 7.89 -11.99
C ASN A 29 2.73 7.59 -13.43
N CYS A 30 3.69 6.69 -13.64
CA CYS A 30 4.26 6.42 -14.97
C CYS A 30 4.04 5.01 -15.49
N GLY A 31 3.47 4.10 -14.68
CA GLY A 31 3.32 2.68 -15.00
C GLY A 31 4.65 1.89 -15.03
N GLY A 32 5.79 2.55 -14.78
CA GLY A 32 7.11 1.95 -14.83
C GLY A 32 7.46 1.09 -13.61
N PRO A 33 8.62 0.42 -13.66
CA PRO A 33 9.10 -0.41 -12.56
C PRO A 33 9.44 0.43 -11.32
N VAL A 34 9.33 -0.21 -10.15
CA VAL A 34 9.62 0.41 -8.84
C VAL A 34 10.59 -0.46 -8.05
N THR A 35 11.26 0.14 -7.07
CA THR A 35 12.08 -0.58 -6.10
C THR A 35 11.26 -0.81 -4.84
N VAL A 36 10.98 -2.08 -4.52
CA VAL A 36 10.31 -2.44 -3.26
C VAL A 36 11.30 -2.28 -2.10
N THR A 37 10.91 -1.50 -1.09
CA THR A 37 11.73 -1.18 0.08
C THR A 37 11.32 -1.97 1.33
N ALA A 38 10.04 -2.34 1.44
CA ALA A 38 9.53 -3.16 2.55
C ALA A 38 8.28 -3.96 2.17
N ARG A 39 8.00 -5.03 2.91
CA ARG A 39 6.78 -5.85 2.80
C ARG A 39 6.18 -6.17 4.18
N PRO A 40 5.72 -5.17 4.96
CA PRO A 40 5.10 -5.42 6.24
C PRO A 40 3.79 -6.20 6.11
N VAL A 41 3.46 -6.95 7.16
CA VAL A 41 2.12 -7.46 7.40
C VAL A 41 1.31 -6.35 8.06
N VAL A 42 0.26 -5.89 7.38
CA VAL A 42 -0.67 -4.88 7.88
C VAL A 42 -1.92 -5.60 8.38
N THR A 43 -2.19 -5.49 9.68
CA THR A 43 -3.44 -5.96 10.27
C THR A 43 -4.52 -4.95 9.93
N GLU A 44 -5.57 -5.36 9.22
CA GLU A 44 -6.76 -4.51 9.06
C GLU A 44 -7.48 -4.45 10.41
N ILE A 45 -7.35 -3.31 11.08
CA ILE A 45 -8.30 -2.96 12.14
C ILE A 45 -9.58 -2.58 11.41
N HIS A 46 -10.57 -3.47 11.43
CA HIS A 46 -11.93 -3.14 11.01
C HIS A 46 -12.44 -2.10 12.02
N VAL A 47 -12.25 -0.82 11.70
CA VAL A 47 -12.87 0.26 12.48
C VAL A 47 -14.35 0.14 12.16
N ALA A 48 -15.16 -0.24 13.15
CA ALA A 48 -16.60 -0.27 12.99
C ALA A 48 -17.06 1.08 12.39
N PRO A 49 -17.99 1.09 11.43
CA PRO A 49 -18.52 2.34 10.92
C PRO A 49 -19.01 3.16 12.10
N TYR A 50 -18.72 4.46 12.11
CA TYR A 50 -19.28 5.41 13.09
C TYR A 50 -20.79 5.19 13.15
N ALA A 51 -21.26 4.46 14.16
CA ALA A 51 -22.68 4.28 14.41
C ALA A 51 -23.20 5.61 14.95
N ASP A 52 -24.09 6.23 14.18
CA ASP A 52 -25.14 7.14 14.62
C ASP A 52 -24.72 8.22 15.63
N ALA A 53 -24.23 9.35 15.12
CA ALA A 53 -24.43 10.63 15.80
C ALA A 53 -25.92 11.01 15.67
N ALA A 54 -26.73 10.43 16.55
CA ALA A 54 -28.11 10.85 16.81
C ALA A 54 -28.15 12.11 17.67
#